data_AF-A0A943NAR3-F1
#
_entry.id   AF-A0A943NAR3-F1
#
_cell.length_a   1.000
_cell.length_b   1.000
_cell.length_c   1.000
_cell.angle_alpha   90.00
_cell.angle_beta   90.00
_cell.angle_gamma   90.00
#
_symmetry.space_group_name_H-M   'P 1'
#
loop_
_entity.id
_entity.type
_entity.pdbx_description
1 polymer ?
#
loop_
_entity_poly.entity_id
_entity_poly.type
_entity_poly.pdbx_seq_one_letter_code
_entity_poly.pdbx_strand_id
1 'polypeptide(L)'
;MITREEAVTILAESKRQNEIMRDNPSVFFTHGDLKGPQNARKRIEALDMAIFELKGNSRRIELDYLLAFATESCFDTETCCDQLRSLWTAYCLHNRLDVDTRDYDLTLLKVWEVVSVEEEDNAYWSSFDSFDDFMCSWLV
;
A
#
# COMPACT_ATOMS: atom_id res chain seq x y z
N MET A 1 15.30 -16.54 -0.67
CA MET A 1 14.61 -15.28 -0.35
C MET A 1 15.55 -14.52 0.57
N ILE A 2 15.98 -13.32 0.18
CA ILE A 2 16.88 -12.47 0.97
C ILE A 2 16.16 -11.96 2.22
N THR A 3 16.85 -11.73 3.34
CA THR A 3 16.24 -11.09 4.53
C THR A 3 16.24 -9.56 4.41
N ARG A 4 15.46 -8.88 5.25
CA ARG A 4 15.43 -7.42 5.30
C ARG A 4 16.79 -6.82 5.61
N GLU A 5 17.51 -7.39 6.58
CA GLU A 5 18.85 -6.95 6.99
C GLU A 5 19.87 -7.15 5.85
N GLU A 6 19.76 -8.27 5.13
CA GLU A 6 20.59 -8.55 3.95
C GLU A 6 20.28 -7.56 2.81
N ALA A 7 19.01 -7.26 2.55
CA ALA A 7 18.59 -6.31 1.53
C ALA A 7 19.12 -4.90 1.82
N VAL A 8 19.00 -4.42 3.06
CA VAL A 8 19.57 -3.14 3.51
C VAL A 8 21.08 -3.10 3.27
N THR A 9 21.78 -4.16 3.65
CA THR A 9 23.24 -4.25 3.45
C THR A 9 23.62 -4.17 1.97
N ILE A 10 22.91 -4.90 1.11
CA ILE A 10 23.16 -4.92 -0.34
C ILE A 10 22.87 -3.56 -0.99
N LEU A 11 21.79 -2.90 -0.60
CA LEU A 11 21.42 -1.58 -1.11
C LEU A 11 22.39 -0.49 -0.64
N ALA A 12 22.86 -0.55 0.62
CA ALA A 12 23.85 0.38 1.16
C ALA A 12 25.19 0.29 0.41
N GLU A 13 25.68 -0.93 0.16
CA GLU A 13 26.90 -1.14 -0.61
C GLU A 13 26.71 -0.72 -2.08
N SER A 14 25.55 -1.02 -2.69
CA SER A 14 25.25 -0.55 -4.05
C SER A 14 25.23 0.98 -4.14
N LYS A 15 24.69 1.67 -3.13
CA LYS A 15 24.69 3.14 -3.05
C LYS A 15 26.12 3.68 -2.99
N ARG A 16 26.95 3.14 -2.08
CA ARG A 16 28.36 3.54 -1.92
C ARG A 16 29.13 3.39 -3.23
N GLN A 17 28.95 2.28 -3.94
CA GLN A 17 29.62 2.06 -5.23
C GLN A 17 29.16 3.05 -6.31
N ASN A 18 27.87 3.36 -6.35
CA ASN A 18 27.34 4.37 -7.28
C ASN A 18 27.86 5.77 -6.95
N GLU A 19 28.05 6.12 -5.67
CA GLU A 19 28.66 7.39 -5.25
C GLU A 19 30.12 7.49 -5.71
N ILE A 20 30.91 6.43 -5.50
CA ILE A 20 32.30 6.36 -5.97
C ILE A 20 32.35 6.50 -7.51
N MET A 21 31.46 5.82 -8.22
CA MET A 21 31.42 5.88 -9.70
C MET A 21 30.97 7.24 -10.22
N ARG A 22 30.06 7.92 -9.52
CA ARG A 22 29.65 9.30 -9.83
C ARG A 22 30.82 10.28 -9.68
N ASP A 23 31.58 10.14 -8.59
CA ASP A 23 32.64 11.07 -8.23
C ASP A 23 33.96 10.76 -8.97
N ASN A 24 34.19 9.50 -9.36
CA ASN A 24 35.33 9.08 -10.18
C ASN A 24 34.93 7.97 -11.18
N PRO A 25 34.41 8.34 -12.37
CA PRO A 25 33.92 7.37 -13.36
C PRO A 25 34.99 6.41 -13.90
N SER A 26 36.28 6.78 -13.79
CA SER A 26 37.39 5.95 -14.25
C SER A 26 37.53 4.63 -13.46
N VAL A 27 36.99 4.58 -12.23
CA VAL A 27 36.97 3.37 -11.37
C VAL A 27 36.19 2.22 -12.01
N PHE A 28 35.24 2.52 -12.91
CA PHE A 28 34.51 1.52 -13.66
C PHE A 28 35.43 0.64 -14.52
N PHE A 29 36.51 1.22 -15.07
CA PHE A 29 37.44 0.51 -15.95
C PHE A 29 38.58 -0.20 -15.19
N THR A 30 38.79 0.12 -13.91
CA THR A 30 39.90 -0.44 -13.12
C THR A 30 39.57 -1.77 -12.45
N HIS A 31 38.28 -2.08 -12.28
CA HIS A 31 37.83 -3.32 -11.67
C HIS A 31 37.00 -4.14 -12.67
N GLY A 32 37.68 -5.03 -13.42
CA GLY A 32 37.00 -6.08 -14.18
C GLY A 32 36.35 -7.08 -13.21
N ASP A 33 35.07 -6.87 -12.88
CA ASP A 33 34.39 -7.64 -11.84
C ASP A 33 33.82 -8.96 -12.39
N LEU A 34 34.54 -10.06 -12.13
CA LEU A 34 34.12 -11.45 -12.40
C LEU A 34 32.78 -11.82 -11.74
N LYS A 35 32.29 -11.03 -10.77
CA LYS A 35 31.03 -11.24 -10.06
C LYS A 35 29.91 -10.27 -10.46
N GLY A 36 30.12 -9.42 -11.46
CA GLY A 36 29.15 -8.40 -11.92
C GLY A 36 27.72 -8.92 -12.08
N PRO A 37 27.48 -10.03 -12.80
CA PRO A 37 26.13 -10.59 -12.98
C PRO A 37 25.47 -11.05 -11.67
N GLN A 38 26.24 -11.66 -10.76
CA GLN A 38 25.71 -12.17 -9.48
C GLN A 38 25.43 -11.03 -8.50
N ASN A 39 26.27 -9.98 -8.52
CA ASN A 39 26.08 -8.76 -7.76
C ASN A 39 24.84 -8.00 -8.24
N ALA A 40 24.63 -7.91 -9.56
CA ALA A 40 23.43 -7.32 -10.15
C ALA A 40 22.16 -8.07 -9.71
N ARG A 41 22.18 -9.41 -9.74
CA ARG A 41 21.05 -10.24 -9.29
C ARG A 41 20.67 -9.97 -7.84
N LYS A 42 21.65 -9.91 -6.94
CA LYS A 42 21.43 -9.60 -5.52
C LYS A 42 20.80 -8.22 -5.31
N ARG A 43 21.20 -7.22 -6.11
CA ARG A 43 20.61 -5.87 -6.05
C ARG A 43 19.17 -5.85 -6.51
N ILE A 44 18.84 -6.59 -7.57
CA ILE A 44 17.45 -6.71 -8.06
C ILE A 44 16.58 -7.33 -6.96
N GLU A 45 17.00 -8.45 -6.37
CA GLU A 45 16.27 -9.09 -5.27
C GLU A 45 16.07 -8.16 -4.06
N ALA A 46 17.08 -7.36 -3.71
CA ALA A 46 16.99 -6.38 -2.63
C ALA A 46 16.07 -5.18 -2.98
N LEU A 47 16.08 -4.73 -4.23
CA LEU A 47 15.18 -3.68 -4.73
C LEU A 47 13.73 -4.16 -4.74
N ASP A 48 13.47 -5.39 -5.16
CA ASP A 48 12.12 -5.98 -5.13
C ASP A 48 11.56 -6.01 -3.71
N MET A 49 12.39 -6.40 -2.73
CA MET A 49 12.02 -6.37 -1.31
C MET A 49 11.72 -4.94 -0.84
N ALA A 50 12.57 -3.96 -1.16
CA ALA A 50 12.35 -2.57 -0.77
C ALA A 50 11.07 -1.99 -1.39
N ILE A 51 10.81 -2.28 -2.67
CA ILE A 51 9.58 -1.88 -3.37
C ILE A 51 8.35 -2.49 -2.70
N PHE A 52 8.42 -3.78 -2.35
CA PHE A 52 7.34 -4.46 -1.65
C PHE A 52 7.04 -3.81 -0.29
N GLU A 53 8.07 -3.53 0.53
CA GLU A 53 7.89 -2.86 1.83
C GLU A 53 7.31 -1.44 1.66
N LEU A 54 7.80 -0.67 0.69
CA LEU A 54 7.30 0.68 0.43
C LEU A 54 5.84 0.68 -0.04
N LYS A 55 5.45 -0.25 -0.92
CA LYS A 55 4.05 -0.43 -1.32
C LYS A 55 3.18 -0.84 -0.13
N GLY A 56 3.66 -1.77 0.70
CA GLY A 56 2.96 -2.18 1.91
C GLY A 56 2.74 -1.03 2.91
N ASN A 57 3.72 -0.15 3.07
CA ASN A 57 3.58 1.04 3.90
C ASN A 57 2.56 2.04 3.31
N SER A 58 2.55 2.24 1.99
CA SER A 58 1.53 3.10 1.34
C SER A 58 0.12 2.58 1.59
N ARG A 59 -0.11 1.28 1.40
CA ARG A 59 -1.40 0.63 1.67
C ARG A 59 -1.87 0.82 3.11
N ARG A 60 -0.95 0.75 4.08
CA ARG A 60 -1.28 0.96 5.50
C ARG A 60 -1.66 2.41 5.79
N ILE A 61 -0.88 3.37 5.30
CA ILE A 61 -1.14 4.81 5.51
C ILE A 61 -2.51 5.20 4.94
N GLU A 62 -2.85 4.72 3.74
CA GLU A 62 -4.16 5.01 3.13
C GLU A 62 -5.31 4.39 3.92
N LEU A 63 -5.15 3.15 4.40
CA LEU A 63 -6.17 2.50 5.22
C LEU A 63 -6.33 3.22 6.56
N ASP A 64 -5.23 3.60 7.22
CA ASP A 64 -5.26 4.33 8.49
C ASP A 64 -5.98 5.69 8.33
N TYR A 65 -5.75 6.38 7.21
CA TYR A 65 -6.48 7.61 6.88
C TYR A 65 -7.98 7.37 6.69
N LEU A 66 -8.34 6.32 5.96
CA LEU A 66 -9.74 5.96 5.71
C LEU A 66 -10.46 5.60 7.02
N LEU A 67 -9.82 4.83 7.90
CA LEU A 67 -10.35 4.49 9.22
C LEU A 67 -10.51 5.72 10.10
N ALA A 68 -9.51 6.62 10.12
CA ALA A 68 -9.61 7.88 10.87
C ALA A 68 -10.77 8.76 10.36
N PHE A 69 -10.93 8.88 9.04
CA PHE A 69 -12.06 9.58 8.45
C PHE A 69 -13.40 8.95 8.87
N ALA A 70 -13.50 7.62 8.86
CA ALA A 70 -14.70 6.91 9.28
C ALA A 70 -15.02 7.09 10.77
N THR A 71 -14.01 7.16 11.64
CA THR A 71 -14.22 7.46 13.07
C THR A 71 -14.64 8.90 13.33
N GLU A 72 -14.08 9.86 12.60
CA GLU A 72 -14.29 11.30 12.88
C GLU A 72 -15.51 11.90 12.17
N SER A 73 -16.01 11.24 11.12
CA SER A 73 -17.11 11.76 10.30
C SER A 73 -18.47 11.42 10.88
N CYS A 74 -19.43 12.32 10.69
CA CYS A 74 -20.84 12.09 11.00
C CYS A 74 -21.59 11.68 9.73
N PHE A 75 -22.24 10.52 9.75
CA PHE A 75 -22.93 9.94 8.60
C PHE A 75 -24.43 10.26 8.51
N ASP A 76 -24.86 11.33 9.19
CA ASP A 76 -26.24 11.86 9.09
C ASP A 76 -26.56 12.46 7.71
N THR A 77 -25.54 12.76 6.91
CA THR A 77 -25.69 13.38 5.59
C THR A 77 -25.03 12.56 4.48
N GLU A 78 -25.66 12.56 3.31
CA GLU A 78 -25.19 11.87 2.10
C GLU A 78 -23.76 12.29 1.72
N THR A 79 -23.36 13.52 2.05
CA THR A 79 -22.04 14.07 1.71
C THR A 79 -20.90 13.24 2.31
N CYS A 80 -20.99 12.88 3.60
CA CYS A 80 -19.95 12.11 4.26
C CYS A 80 -19.92 10.65 3.76
N CYS A 81 -21.08 10.09 3.43
CA CYS A 81 -21.20 8.77 2.80
C CYS A 81 -20.49 8.75 1.43
N ASP A 82 -20.74 9.75 0.59
CA ASP A 82 -20.10 9.87 -0.73
C ASP A 82 -18.60 10.12 -0.64
N GLN A 83 -18.15 10.91 0.34
CA GLN A 83 -16.73 11.12 0.60
C GLN A 83 -16.04 9.82 1.03
N LEU A 84 -16.65 9.06 1.95
CA LEU A 84 -16.13 7.77 2.38
C LEU A 84 -16.03 6.80 1.18
N ARG A 85 -17.07 6.72 0.34
CA ARG A 85 -17.04 5.91 -0.88
C ARG A 85 -15.98 6.37 -1.87
N SER A 86 -15.77 7.68 -2.01
CA SER A 86 -14.71 8.24 -2.86
C SER A 86 -13.32 7.80 -2.37
N LEU A 87 -13.08 7.87 -1.06
CA LEU A 87 -11.83 7.43 -0.43
C LEU A 87 -11.63 5.92 -0.60
N TRP A 88 -12.68 5.13 -0.40
CA TRP A 88 -12.65 3.68 -0.62
C TRP A 88 -12.36 3.30 -2.06
N THR A 89 -13.00 3.97 -3.01
CA THR A 89 -12.76 3.76 -4.45
C THR A 89 -11.30 4.04 -4.80
N ALA A 90 -10.75 5.16 -4.32
CA ALA A 90 -9.35 5.50 -4.52
C ALA A 90 -8.41 4.44 -3.90
N TYR A 91 -8.70 4.00 -2.67
CA TYR A 91 -7.96 2.94 -1.99
C TYR A 91 -7.95 1.64 -2.80
N CYS A 92 -9.11 1.21 -3.32
CA CYS A 92 -9.20 0.01 -4.14
C CYS A 92 -8.39 0.12 -5.43
N LEU A 93 -8.44 1.28 -6.10
CA LEU A 93 -7.67 1.53 -7.33
C LEU A 93 -6.16 1.53 -7.10
N HIS A 94 -5.68 2.15 -6.02
CA HIS A 94 -4.25 2.19 -5.69
C HIS A 94 -3.70 0.80 -5.33
N ASN A 95 -4.52 0.00 -4.63
CA ASN A 95 -4.13 -1.30 -4.10
C ASN A 95 -4.55 -2.48 -4.98
N ARG A 96 -5.24 -2.21 -6.11
CA ARG A 96 -5.78 -3.21 -7.05
C ARG A 96 -6.68 -4.23 -6.37
N LEU A 97 -7.53 -3.75 -5.47
CA LEU A 97 -8.58 -4.57 -4.86
C LEU A 97 -9.72 -4.73 -5.84
N ASP A 98 -10.15 -5.97 -6.01
CA ASP A 98 -11.29 -6.37 -6.83
C ASP A 98 -12.43 -6.74 -5.89
N VAL A 99 -13.65 -6.30 -6.20
CA VAL A 99 -14.83 -6.40 -5.33
C VAL A 99 -15.09 -7.85 -4.93
N ASP A 100 -14.91 -8.80 -5.84
CA ASP A 100 -15.16 -10.23 -5.58
C ASP A 100 -13.98 -10.95 -4.91
N THR A 101 -13.10 -10.22 -4.20
CA THR A 101 -11.93 -10.80 -3.54
C THR A 101 -12.01 -10.75 -2.03
N ARG A 102 -11.56 -11.84 -1.39
CA ARG A 102 -11.45 -11.92 0.07
C ARG A 102 -10.65 -10.77 0.70
N ASP A 103 -9.67 -10.21 -0.01
CA ASP A 103 -8.88 -9.08 0.50
C ASP A 103 -9.68 -7.77 0.51
N TYR A 104 -10.57 -7.58 -0.47
CA TYR A 104 -11.56 -6.51 -0.47
C TYR A 104 -12.52 -6.67 0.70
N ASP A 105 -13.18 -7.84 0.83
CA ASP A 105 -14.16 -8.11 1.90
C ASP A 105 -13.58 -7.89 3.30
N LEU A 106 -12.41 -8.47 3.58
CA LEU A 106 -11.75 -8.37 4.88
C LEU A 106 -11.26 -6.95 5.17
N THR A 107 -10.93 -6.17 4.15
CA THR A 107 -10.52 -4.78 4.35
C THR A 107 -11.73 -3.88 4.55
N LEU A 108 -12.80 -4.06 3.77
CA LEU A 108 -14.04 -3.32 3.90
C LEU A 108 -14.72 -3.60 5.25
N LEU A 109 -14.67 -4.83 5.73
CA LEU A 109 -15.20 -5.20 7.05
C LEU A 109 -14.57 -4.37 8.18
N LYS A 110 -13.27 -4.06 8.11
CA LYS A 110 -12.62 -3.19 9.12
C LYS A 110 -13.16 -1.77 9.09
N VAL A 111 -13.51 -1.27 7.90
CA VAL A 111 -14.13 0.04 7.75
C VAL A 111 -15.53 0.02 8.35
N TRP A 112 -16.30 -1.03 8.04
CA TRP A 112 -17.63 -1.23 8.60
C TRP A 112 -17.64 -1.35 10.12
N GLU A 113 -16.68 -2.07 10.70
CA GLU A 113 -16.52 -2.18 12.16
C GLU A 113 -16.36 -0.80 12.82
N VAL A 114 -15.68 0.14 12.18
CA VAL A 114 -15.56 1.52 12.67
C VAL A 114 -16.88 2.28 12.52
N VAL A 115 -17.49 2.23 11.34
CA VAL A 115 -18.73 2.96 11.04
C VAL A 115 -19.90 2.49 11.91
N SER A 116 -20.03 1.18 12.12
CA SER A 116 -21.15 0.57 12.86
C SER A 116 -21.08 0.76 14.37
N VAL A 117 -19.90 1.04 14.93
CA VAL A 117 -19.74 1.33 16.38
C VAL A 117 -20.23 2.72 16.73
N GLU A 118 -19.98 3.70 15.87
CA GLU A 118 -20.36 5.09 16.13
C GLU A 118 -21.85 5.36 15.84
N GLU A 119 -22.44 4.65 14.87
CA GLU A 119 -23.81 4.90 14.41
C GLU A 119 -24.62 3.60 14.29
N GLU A 120 -25.17 3.14 15.42
CA GLU A 120 -26.00 1.92 15.52
C GLU A 120 -27.31 2.03 14.69
N ASP A 121 -27.73 3.25 14.35
CA ASP A 121 -28.98 3.58 13.64
C ASP A 121 -28.73 4.56 12.47
N ASN A 122 -27.68 4.32 11.66
CA ASN A 122 -27.39 5.18 10.52
C ASN A 122 -28.49 5.06 9.42
N ALA A 123 -28.85 6.17 8.80
CA ALA A 123 -29.97 6.25 7.86
C ALA A 123 -29.70 5.59 6.49
N TYR A 124 -28.46 5.22 6.18
CA TYR A 124 -28.01 4.81 4.85
C TYR A 124 -27.72 3.31 4.74
N TRP A 125 -27.32 2.65 5.83
CA TRP A 125 -26.84 1.27 5.88
C TRP A 125 -27.36 0.54 7.12
N SER A 126 -28.19 -0.47 6.93
CA SER A 126 -28.76 -1.29 8.03
C SER A 126 -27.96 -2.57 8.31
N SER A 127 -26.92 -2.84 7.53
CA SER A 127 -26.12 -4.08 7.57
C SER A 127 -24.82 -3.92 6.80
N PHE A 128 -23.88 -4.85 7.02
CA PHE A 128 -22.66 -4.94 6.22
C PHE A 128 -22.98 -5.10 4.73
N ASP A 129 -23.96 -5.93 4.36
CA ASP A 129 -24.31 -6.15 2.94
C ASP A 129 -24.78 -4.85 2.27
N SER A 130 -25.66 -4.08 2.92
CA SER A 130 -26.08 -2.77 2.39
C SER A 130 -24.96 -1.73 2.32
N PHE A 131 -23.97 -1.85 3.19
CA PHE A 131 -22.77 -1.00 3.16
C PHE A 131 -21.85 -1.43 2.01
N ASP A 132 -21.64 -2.72 1.81
CA ASP A 132 -20.85 -3.26 0.71
C ASP A 132 -21.44 -2.90 -0.66
N ASP A 133 -22.74 -3.09 -0.85
CA ASP A 133 -23.46 -2.68 -2.07
C ASP A 133 -23.26 -1.19 -2.38
N PHE A 134 -23.30 -0.34 -1.36
CA PHE A 134 -23.06 1.09 -1.52
C PHE A 134 -21.61 1.39 -1.93
N MET A 135 -20.66 0.75 -1.25
CA MET A 135 -19.23 0.99 -1.41
C MET A 135 -18.68 0.45 -2.73
N CYS A 136 -19.22 -0.66 -3.24
CA CYS A 136 -18.79 -1.28 -4.49
C CYS A 136 -19.40 -0.62 -5.74
N SER A 137 -20.44 0.21 -5.61
CA SER A 137 -21.22 0.76 -6.74
C SER A 137 -20.40 1.53 -7.80
N TRP A 138 -19.21 2.04 -7.47
CA TRP A 138 -18.33 2.74 -8.43
C TRP A 138 -17.15 1.88 -8.93
N LEU A 139 -17.07 0.64 -8.47
CA LEU A 139 -16.01 -0.32 -8.81
C LEU A 139 -16.49 -1.41 -9.78
N VAL A 140 -17.80 -1.48 -10.06
CA VAL A 140 -18.48 -2.46 -10.93
C VAL A 140 -18.98 -1.85 -12.24
#